data_AF-A0A376KQ07-F1
#
_entry.id   AF-A0A376KQ07-F1
#
_cell.length_a   1.000
_cell.length_b   1.000
_cell.length_c   1.000
_cell.angle_alpha   90.00
_cell.angle_beta   90.00
_cell.angle_gamma   90.00
#
_symmetry.space_group_name_H-M   'P 1'
#
loop_
_entity.id
_entity.type
_entity.pdbx_description
1 polymer ?
#
loop_
_entity_poly.entity_id
_entity_poly.type
_entity_poly.pdbx_seq_one_letter_code
_entity_poly.pdbx_strand_id
1 'polypeptide(L)'
;MSQYLIFQLHGPMASWGVDAPGEVRHTHELPSRSALLGLLAAGVGIRRDDTERLNAFNRHYSLVVCASRNPRWARDYHTIQMPKRGA
;
A
#
# COMPACT_ATOMS: atom_id res chain seq x y z
N MET A 1 -29.39 -9.41 0.33
CA MET A 1 -28.66 -8.13 0.33
C MET A 1 -27.21 -8.42 0.66
N SER A 2 -26.27 -7.94 -0.15
CA SER A 2 -24.84 -8.05 0.15
C SER A 2 -24.47 -7.06 1.26
N GLN A 3 -23.64 -7.50 2.20
CA GLN A 3 -23.07 -6.64 3.24
C GLN A 3 -21.75 -6.06 2.73
N TYR A 4 -21.57 -4.75 2.88
CA TYR A 4 -20.36 -4.05 2.44
C TYR A 4 -19.66 -3.41 3.63
N LEU A 5 -18.34 -3.49 3.64
CA LEU A 5 -17.49 -2.75 4.56
C LEU A 5 -16.86 -1.57 3.80
N ILE A 6 -17.14 -0.36 4.27
CA ILE A 6 -16.71 0.88 3.61
C ILE A 6 -15.64 1.55 4.46
N PHE A 7 -14.55 1.95 3.82
CA PHE A 7 -13.48 2.73 4.42
C PHE A 7 -13.27 4.03 3.65
N GLN A 8 -12.82 5.07 4.36
CA GLN A 8 -12.28 6.28 3.77
C GLN A 8 -10.77 6.32 4.02
N LEU A 9 -9.98 6.36 2.96
CA LEU A 9 -8.54 6.56 3.04
C LEU A 9 -8.24 8.06 2.96
N HIS A 10 -8.01 8.68 4.12
CA HIS A 10 -7.73 10.10 4.23
C HIS A 10 -6.40 10.33 4.95
N GLY A 11 -5.55 11.16 4.35
CA GLY A 11 -4.26 11.56 4.88
C GLY A 11 -3.66 12.70 4.06
N PRO A 12 -2.66 13.41 4.59
CA PRO A 12 -2.03 14.54 3.90
C PRO A 12 -1.25 14.10 2.64
N MET A 13 -0.76 12.86 2.63
CA MET A 13 -0.01 12.26 1.53
C MET A 13 -0.34 10.76 1.46
N ALA A 14 -0.27 10.19 0.25
CA ALA A 14 -0.41 8.76 0.02
C ALA A 14 0.51 8.31 -1.11
N SER A 15 0.91 7.03 -1.10
CA SER A 15 1.71 6.42 -2.17
C SER A 15 1.28 4.98 -2.39
N TRP A 16 0.83 4.67 -3.59
CA TRP A 16 0.34 3.39 -4.07
C TRP A 16 1.34 2.82 -5.08
N GLY A 17 2.32 2.09 -4.55
CA GLY A 17 3.48 1.64 -5.33
C GLY A 17 3.13 0.90 -6.62
N VAL A 18 3.98 1.10 -7.62
CA VAL A 18 3.98 0.40 -8.91
C VAL A 18 5.28 -0.41 -9.05
N ASP A 19 5.42 -1.19 -10.11
CA ASP A 19 6.66 -1.90 -10.40
C ASP A 19 7.85 -0.92 -10.49
N ALA A 20 8.84 -1.12 -9.62
CA ALA A 20 9.94 -0.17 -9.42
C ALA A 20 11.28 -0.91 -9.24
N PRO A 21 11.88 -1.45 -10.32
CA PRO A 21 13.12 -2.22 -10.26
C PRO A 21 14.36 -1.37 -9.89
N GLY A 22 14.30 -0.05 -10.06
CA GLY A 22 15.36 0.89 -9.70
C GLY A 22 15.17 1.54 -8.34
N GLU A 23 15.75 2.74 -8.17
CA GLU A 23 15.65 3.53 -6.93
C GLU A 23 14.39 4.40 -6.88
N VAL A 24 13.84 4.74 -8.04
CA VAL A 24 12.66 5.60 -8.15
C VAL A 24 11.41 4.84 -7.73
N ARG A 25 10.69 5.38 -6.74
CA ARG A 25 9.42 4.83 -6.25
C ARG A 25 8.26 5.62 -6.84
N HIS A 26 7.69 5.09 -7.93
CA HIS A 26 6.50 5.66 -8.55
C HIS A 26 5.22 5.24 -7.80
N THR A 27 4.14 6.00 -8.01
CA THR A 27 2.82 5.75 -7.40
C THR A 27 1.71 5.85 -8.44
N HIS A 28 0.71 4.98 -8.32
CA HIS A 28 -0.58 5.13 -9.01
C HIS A 28 -1.44 6.20 -8.34
N GLU A 29 -2.46 6.67 -9.06
CA GLU A 29 -3.49 7.59 -8.56
C GLU A 29 -4.39 6.94 -7.51
N LEU A 30 -4.64 5.63 -7.67
CA LEU A 30 -5.52 4.84 -6.82
C LEU A 30 -4.74 3.72 -6.12
N PRO A 31 -5.16 3.32 -4.91
CA PRO A 31 -4.63 2.15 -4.25
C PRO A 31 -4.70 0.92 -5.14
N SER A 32 -3.58 0.22 -5.25
CA SER A 32 -3.57 -1.11 -5.85
C SER A 32 -4.27 -2.12 -4.92
N ARG A 33 -4.71 -3.24 -5.49
CA ARG A 33 -5.30 -4.34 -4.71
C ARG A 33 -4.36 -4.85 -3.62
N SER A 34 -3.07 -4.98 -3.92
CA SER A 34 -2.06 -5.42 -2.95
C SER A 34 -1.87 -4.41 -1.80
N ALA A 35 -1.91 -3.10 -2.09
CA ALA A 35 -1.83 -2.07 -1.05
C ALA A 35 -3.02 -2.16 -0.07
N LEU A 36 -4.24 -2.31 -0.59
CA LEU A 36 -5.44 -2.42 0.24
C LEU A 36 -5.45 -3.71 1.06
N LEU A 37 -5.10 -4.85 0.47
CA LEU A 37 -4.99 -6.10 1.20
C LEU A 37 -3.90 -6.06 2.27
N GLY A 38 -2.75 -5.44 1.98
CA GLY A 38 -1.69 -5.24 2.96
C GLY A 38 -2.12 -4.38 4.14
N LEU A 39 -2.85 -3.29 3.88
CA LEU A 39 -3.43 -2.43 4.92
C LEU A 39 -4.40 -3.20 5.82
N LEU A 40 -5.33 -3.96 5.21
CA LEU A 40 -6.32 -4.73 5.97
C LEU A 40 -5.67 -5.89 6.74
N ALA A 41 -4.74 -6.62 6.13
CA ALA A 41 -3.99 -7.70 6.76
C ALA A 41 -3.17 -7.20 7.97
N ALA A 42 -2.58 -6.01 7.88
CA ALA A 42 -1.91 -5.37 9.00
C ALA A 42 -2.89 -5.02 10.12
N GLY A 43 -4.08 -4.51 9.79
CA GLY A 43 -5.14 -4.21 10.77
C GLY A 43 -5.62 -5.43 11.56
N VAL A 44 -5.56 -6.63 10.97
CA VAL A 44 -5.90 -7.91 11.65
C VAL A 44 -4.68 -8.67 12.18
N GLY A 45 -3.46 -8.10 12.06
CA GLY A 45 -2.25 -8.64 12.66
C GLY A 45 -1.63 -9.85 11.94
N ILE A 46 -1.84 -10.02 10.62
CA ILE A 46 -1.19 -11.10 9.85
C ILE A 46 0.28 -10.72 9.60
N ARG A 47 1.20 -11.62 9.97
CA ARG A 47 2.64 -11.43 9.80
C ARG A 47 3.06 -11.68 8.35
N ARG A 48 4.18 -11.08 7.93
CA ARG A 48 4.68 -11.16 6.54
C ARG A 48 5.17 -12.55 6.14
N ASP A 49 5.65 -13.32 7.11
CA ASP A 49 6.12 -14.70 6.94
C ASP A 49 4.99 -15.73 6.97
N ASP A 50 3.78 -15.35 7.40
CA ASP A 50 2.59 -16.21 7.42
C ASP A 50 1.92 -16.27 6.02
N THR A 51 2.60 -16.97 5.12
CA THR A 51 2.20 -17.07 3.71
C THR A 51 0.84 -17.74 3.54
N GLU A 52 0.50 -18.69 4.41
CA GLU A 52 -0.78 -19.40 4.35
C GLU A 52 -1.94 -18.46 4.67
N ARG A 53 -1.88 -17.72 5.79
CA ARG A 53 -2.94 -16.77 6.15
C ARG A 53 -3.02 -15.61 5.16
N LEU A 54 -1.89 -15.11 4.66
CA LEU A 54 -1.89 -14.09 3.61
C LEU A 54 -2.58 -14.58 2.33
N ASN A 55 -2.29 -15.81 1.89
CA ASN A 55 -2.93 -16.39 0.71
C ASN A 55 -4.42 -16.64 0.92
N ALA A 56 -4.83 -17.12 2.09
CA ALA A 56 -6.24 -17.25 2.44
C ALA A 56 -6.93 -15.88 2.40
N PHE A 57 -6.37 -14.89 3.10
CA PHE A 57 -6.89 -13.53 3.14
C PHE A 57 -7.05 -12.94 1.74
N ASN A 58 -6.04 -13.11 0.89
CA ASN A 58 -6.03 -12.62 -0.49
C ASN A 58 -7.18 -13.18 -1.35
N ARG A 59 -7.67 -14.40 -1.13
CA ARG A 59 -8.68 -15.03 -1.99
C ARG A 59 -10.11 -14.56 -1.74
N HIS A 60 -10.40 -13.96 -0.58
CA HIS A 60 -11.78 -13.78 -0.12
C HIS A 60 -12.33 -12.34 -0.23
N TYR A 61 -11.56 -11.39 -0.78
CA TYR A 61 -12.00 -10.00 -0.91
C TYR A 61 -12.10 -9.54 -2.36
N SER A 62 -13.28 -8.97 -2.66
CA SER A 62 -13.52 -8.10 -3.81
C SER A 62 -13.50 -6.65 -3.33
N LEU A 63 -12.80 -5.77 -4.05
CA LEU A 63 -12.60 -4.39 -3.67
C LEU A 63 -13.16 -3.46 -4.76
N VAL A 64 -13.80 -2.38 -4.34
CA VAL A 64 -14.20 -1.27 -5.20
C VAL A 64 -13.55 -0.02 -4.65
N VAL A 65 -12.93 0.76 -5.54
CA VAL A 65 -12.19 1.97 -5.18
C VAL A 65 -12.82 3.15 -5.86
N CYS A 66 -13.08 4.21 -5.08
CA CYS A 66 -13.55 5.49 -5.60
C CYS A 66 -12.41 6.52 -5.50
N ALA A 67 -12.18 7.25 -6.58
CA ALA A 67 -11.12 8.24 -6.67
C ALA A 67 -11.40 9.47 -5.80
N SER A 68 -10.34 10.03 -5.21
CA SER A 68 -10.40 11.36 -4.61
C SER A 68 -10.52 12.43 -5.71
N ARG A 69 -11.17 13.54 -5.39
CA ARG A 69 -11.28 14.68 -6.30
C ARG A 69 -9.96 15.48 -6.26
N ASN A 70 -9.39 15.75 -7.43
CA ASN A 70 -8.22 16.61 -7.62
C ASN A 70 -6.93 16.17 -6.88
N PRO A 71 -6.37 14.99 -7.21
CA PRO A 71 -5.08 14.59 -6.65
C PRO A 71 -3.98 15.58 -7.03
N ARG A 72 -3.04 15.81 -6.11
CA ARG A 72 -1.82 16.59 -6.36
C ARG A 72 -0.61 15.68 -6.23
N TRP A 73 0.25 15.72 -7.23
CA TRP A 73 1.47 14.92 -7.26
C TRP A 73 2.60 15.63 -6.53
N ALA A 74 3.35 14.89 -5.73
CA ALA A 74 4.57 15.34 -5.08
C ALA A 74 5.71 14.38 -5.44
N ARG A 75 6.93 14.92 -5.56
CA ARG A 75 8.15 14.13 -5.70
C ARG A 75 9.00 14.35 -4.46
N ASP A 76 9.36 13.26 -3.81
CA ASP A 76 10.26 13.27 -2.65
C ASP A 76 11.69 12.93 -3.10
N TYR A 77 12.67 13.76 -2.73
CA TYR A 77 14.09 13.44 -2.91
C TYR A 77 14.61 12.85 -1.61
N HIS A 78 14.58 11.52 -1.55
CA HIS A 78 14.84 10.77 -0.32
C HIS A 78 16.25 10.17 -0.34
N THR A 79 17.11 10.59 0.59
CA THR A 79 18.49 10.07 0.71
C THR A 79 18.59 9.08 1.88
N ILE A 80 19.49 8.10 1.75
CA ILE A 80 19.87 7.20 2.85
C ILE A 80 21.37 7.37 3.12
N GLN A 81 21.76 7.37 4.39
CA GLN A 81 23.17 7.40 4.77
C GLN A 81 23.63 6.00 5.14
N MET A 82 24.75 5.57 4.56
CA MET A 82 25.42 4.33 4.95
C MET A 82 26.46 4.63 6.05
N PRO A 83 26.63 3.73 7.04
CA PRO A 83 27.72 3.87 8.01
C PRO A 83 29.08 3.94 7.30
N LYS A 84 29.98 4.78 7.79
CA LYS A 84 31.37 4.80 7.30
C LYS A 84 32.01 3.44 7.61
N ARG A 85 32.62 2.80 6.60
CA ARG A 85 33.41 1.58 6.81
C ARG A 85 34.61 1.93 7.73
N GLY A 86 34.58 1.44 8.96
CA GLY A 86 35.67 1.55 9.93
C GLY A 86 35.36 2.44 11.13
N ALA A 87 34.70 1.86 12.13
CA ALA A 87 34.85 2.18 13.54
C ALA A 87 35.01 0.85 14.29
#